data_AF-A0A531MFN1-F1
#
_entry.id   AF-A0A531MFN1-F1
#
_cell.length_a   1.000
_cell.length_b   1.000
_cell.length_c   1.000
_cell.angle_alpha   90.00
_cell.angle_beta   90.00
_cell.angle_gamma   90.00
#
_symmetry.space_group_name_H-M   'P 1'
#
loop_
_entity.id
_entity.type
_entity.pdbx_description
1 polymer ?
#
loop_
_entity_poly.entity_id
_entity_poly.type
_entity_poly.pdbx_seq_one_letter_code
_entity_poly.pdbx_strand_id
1 'polypeptide(L)'
;PRKGCYLYGGKWMAEPVFPEGMTTNGLLGLSSNQQFMGLPAKAVVRPGDHAFLRPTQSEAVLQQLGPIAVLSGGRIVDRWPVLPIG
;
A
#
# COMPACT_ATOMS: atom_id res chain seq x y z
N PRO A 1 -12.89 -10.89 9.39
CA PRO A 1 -12.44 -9.92 10.43
C PRO A 1 -13.64 -9.06 10.86
N ARG A 2 -13.65 -8.50 12.08
CA ARG A 2 -14.77 -7.64 12.56
C ARG A 2 -14.82 -6.27 11.87
N LYS A 3 -13.69 -5.79 11.34
CA LYS A 3 -13.56 -4.58 10.53
C LYS A 3 -12.74 -4.87 9.28
N GLY A 4 -12.96 -4.07 8.24
CA GLY A 4 -12.16 -4.09 7.03
C GLY A 4 -12.41 -2.86 6.19
N CYS A 5 -11.57 -2.67 5.19
CA CYS A 5 -11.71 -1.63 4.18
C CYS A 5 -11.36 -2.19 2.80
N TYR A 6 -11.67 -1.42 1.77
CA TYR A 6 -11.20 -1.67 0.42
C TYR A 6 -10.17 -0.62 0.04
N LEU A 7 -9.06 -1.08 -0.52
CA LEU A 7 -8.07 -0.22 -1.16
C LEU A 7 -8.45 -0.02 -2.63
N TYR A 8 -8.12 1.15 -3.17
CA TYR A 8 -8.11 1.38 -4.61
C TYR A 8 -6.82 0.78 -5.20
N GLY A 9 -6.98 -0.16 -6.13
CA GLY A 9 -5.90 -1.05 -6.57
C GLY A 9 -5.71 -2.24 -5.64
N GLY A 10 -4.77 -3.12 -6.00
CA GLY A 10 -4.46 -4.30 -5.21
C GLY A 10 -3.55 -5.29 -5.92
N LYS A 11 -3.40 -6.48 -5.35
CA LYS A 11 -2.46 -7.52 -5.82
C LYS A 11 -1.02 -6.96 -6.00
N TRP A 12 -0.64 -6.03 -5.14
CA TRP A 12 0.71 -5.48 -5.10
C TRP A 12 1.69 -6.54 -4.57
N MET A 13 2.91 -6.55 -5.12
CA MET A 13 4.02 -7.30 -4.55
C MET A 13 4.56 -6.53 -3.33
N ALA A 14 3.76 -6.46 -2.28
CA ALA A 14 4.02 -5.65 -1.10
C ALA A 14 3.26 -6.17 0.14
N GLU A 15 3.85 -5.97 1.32
CA GLU A 15 3.25 -6.29 2.60
C GLU A 15 2.58 -5.06 3.24
N PRO A 16 1.43 -5.20 3.92
CA PRO A 16 0.80 -4.10 4.63
C PRO A 16 1.61 -3.66 5.85
N VAL A 17 1.78 -2.34 6.02
CA VAL A 17 2.48 -1.73 7.16
C VAL A 17 1.54 -0.84 7.97
N PHE A 18 0.74 -0.02 7.29
CA PHE A 18 -0.20 0.88 7.93
C PHE A 18 -1.58 0.83 7.24
N PRO A 19 -2.70 0.80 7.99
CA PRO A 19 -2.78 0.75 9.46
C PRO A 19 -2.11 -0.48 10.07
N GLU A 20 -1.52 -0.32 11.26
CA GLU A 20 -0.80 -1.41 11.93
C GLU A 20 -1.74 -2.63 12.11
N GLY A 21 -1.26 -3.82 11.75
CA GLY A 21 -2.04 -5.05 11.83
C GLY A 21 -3.11 -5.22 10.74
N MET A 22 -3.09 -4.38 9.70
CA MET A 22 -3.87 -4.61 8.49
C MET A 22 -3.37 -5.86 7.76
N THR A 23 -4.27 -6.72 7.28
CA THR A 23 -3.91 -7.97 6.59
C THR A 23 -4.78 -8.21 5.35
N THR A 24 -4.27 -8.99 4.39
CA THR A 24 -5.11 -9.55 3.32
C THR A 24 -6.06 -10.62 3.89
N ASN A 25 -7.08 -10.99 3.12
CA ASN A 25 -8.03 -12.04 3.51
C ASN A 25 -7.93 -13.22 2.54
N GLY A 26 -7.39 -14.35 3.02
CA GLY A 26 -7.19 -15.55 2.20
C GLY A 26 -8.48 -16.14 1.61
N LEU A 27 -9.65 -15.91 2.23
CA LEU A 27 -10.93 -16.40 1.71
C LEU A 27 -11.45 -15.55 0.53
N LEU A 28 -11.17 -14.25 0.53
CA LEU A 28 -11.58 -13.34 -0.55
C LEU A 28 -10.54 -13.26 -1.68
N GLY A 29 -9.32 -13.75 -1.41
CA GLY A 29 -8.23 -13.73 -2.37
C GLY A 29 -7.68 -12.32 -2.66
N LEU A 30 -6.92 -12.25 -3.76
CA LEU A 30 -6.28 -11.01 -4.22
C LEU A 30 -6.96 -10.47 -5.47
N SER A 31 -7.07 -9.15 -5.55
CA SER A 31 -7.70 -8.44 -6.66
C SER A 31 -6.83 -7.26 -7.07
N SER A 32 -6.62 -7.07 -8.37
CA SER A 32 -5.83 -5.95 -8.91
C SER A 32 -6.55 -4.61 -8.93
N ASN A 33 -7.90 -4.63 -8.98
CA ASN A 33 -8.71 -3.41 -9.07
C ASN A 33 -9.07 -2.84 -7.69
N GLN A 34 -9.50 -3.72 -6.77
CA GLN A 34 -9.85 -3.35 -5.41
C GLN A 34 -9.53 -4.49 -4.46
N GLN A 35 -8.70 -4.24 -3.46
CA GLN A 35 -8.30 -5.24 -2.48
C GLN A 35 -9.04 -5.04 -1.15
N PHE A 36 -9.74 -6.08 -0.69
CA PHE A 36 -10.23 -6.10 0.68
C PHE A 36 -9.07 -6.31 1.65
N MET A 37 -9.02 -5.49 2.70
CA MET A 37 -8.07 -5.60 3.79
C MET A 37 -8.83 -5.78 5.12
N GLY A 38 -8.43 -6.78 5.89
CA GLY A 38 -8.84 -6.93 7.27
C GLY A 38 -8.15 -5.89 8.15
N LEU A 39 -8.89 -5.34 9.11
CA LEU A 39 -8.38 -4.35 10.05
C LEU A 39 -8.54 -4.84 11.51
N PRO A 40 -7.63 -4.46 12.41
CA PRO A 40 -7.83 -4.64 13.84
C PRO A 40 -9.08 -3.90 14.32
N ALA A 41 -9.73 -4.41 15.36
CA ALA A 41 -10.93 -3.78 15.91
C ALA A 41 -10.70 -2.33 16.39
N LYS A 42 -9.48 -2.05 16.89
CA LYS A 42 -9.04 -0.73 17.35
C LYS A 42 -8.68 0.25 16.22
N ALA A 43 -8.61 -0.21 14.96
CA ALA A 43 -8.25 0.67 13.86
C ALA A 43 -9.33 1.76 13.66
N VAL A 44 -8.86 3.00 13.53
CA VAL A 44 -9.67 4.18 13.22
C VAL A 44 -9.27 4.61 11.81
N VAL A 45 -10.06 4.21 10.83
CA VAL A 45 -9.81 4.44 9.39
C VAL A 45 -11.12 4.95 8.78
N ARG A 46 -11.00 5.91 7.86
CA ARG A 46 -12.12 6.52 7.12
C ARG A 46 -11.85 6.47 5.61
N PRO A 47 -12.89 6.50 4.76
CA PRO A 47 -12.70 6.69 3.33
C PRO A 47 -11.87 7.94 3.07
N GLY A 48 -10.86 7.82 2.21
CA GLY A 48 -9.90 8.89 1.90
C GLY A 48 -8.59 8.83 2.69
N ASP A 49 -8.51 8.03 3.76
CA ASP A 49 -7.25 7.78 4.46
C ASP A 49 -6.28 6.96 3.60
N HIS A 50 -4.98 7.04 3.93
CA HIS A 50 -3.92 6.34 3.21
C HIS A 50 -3.51 5.03 3.87
N ALA A 51 -3.27 4.02 3.04
CA ALA A 51 -2.61 2.78 3.41
C ALA A 51 -1.15 2.82 2.97
N PHE A 52 -0.25 2.32 3.80
CA PHE A 52 1.17 2.18 3.45
C PHE A 52 1.53 0.71 3.36
N LEU A 53 2.20 0.36 2.25
CA LEU A 53 2.65 -0.98 1.90
C LEU A 53 4.17 -0.95 1.77
N ARG A 54 4.84 -2.04 2.15
CA ARG A 54 6.28 -2.25 1.94
C ARG A 54 6.47 -3.19 0.75
N PRO A 55 7.03 -2.73 -0.38
CA PRO A 55 7.32 -3.60 -1.51
C PRO A 55 8.17 -4.81 -1.11
N THR A 56 7.82 -5.99 -1.62
CA THR A 56 8.61 -7.23 -1.47
C THR A 56 9.56 -7.44 -2.65
N GLN A 57 9.33 -6.76 -3.77
CA GLN A 57 10.25 -6.68 -4.90
C GLN A 57 10.47 -5.21 -5.26
N SER A 58 11.70 -4.73 -5.11
CA SER A 58 12.02 -3.31 -5.21
C SER A 58 12.07 -2.82 -6.66
N GLU A 59 12.72 -3.51 -7.59
CA GLU A 59 12.91 -2.95 -8.94
C GLU A 59 11.64 -2.97 -9.80
N ALA A 60 10.94 -4.11 -9.88
CA ALA A 60 9.78 -4.27 -10.75
C ALA A 60 8.58 -3.42 -10.31
N VAL A 61 8.40 -3.18 -9.00
CA VAL A 61 7.32 -2.34 -8.48
C VAL A 61 7.61 -0.87 -8.70
N LEU A 62 8.86 -0.42 -8.51
CA LEU A 62 9.23 0.99 -8.69
C LEU A 62 9.07 1.45 -10.14
N GLN A 63 9.35 0.60 -11.12
CA GLN A 63 9.17 0.93 -12.54
C GLN A 63 7.70 1.13 -12.94
N GLN A 64 6.76 0.56 -12.19
CA GLN A 64 5.32 0.72 -12.43
C GLN A 64 4.75 1.99 -11.79
N LEU A 65 5.56 2.71 -11.01
CA LEU A 65 5.16 3.90 -10.26
C LEU A 65 5.85 5.15 -10.78
N GLY A 66 5.37 6.31 -10.32
CA GLY A 66 6.03 7.60 -10.58
C GLY A 66 7.32 7.80 -9.77
N PRO A 67 7.93 8.99 -9.85
CA PRO A 67 9.13 9.35 -9.09
C PRO A 67 9.02 9.04 -7.59
N ILE A 68 10.13 8.61 -7.00
CA ILE A 68 10.22 8.31 -5.56
C ILE A 68 10.15 9.62 -4.78
N ALA A 69 9.12 9.79 -3.95
CA ALA A 69 9.01 10.94 -3.06
C ALA A 69 9.84 10.72 -1.78
N VAL A 70 10.83 11.59 -1.53
CA VAL A 70 11.65 11.53 -0.31
C VAL A 70 10.93 12.26 0.81
N LEU A 71 10.56 11.54 1.88
CA LEU A 71 9.87 12.08 3.05
C LEU A 71 10.88 12.31 4.19
N SER A 72 10.98 13.54 4.68
CA SER A 72 11.78 13.89 5.87
C SER A 72 11.04 14.91 6.73
N GLY A 73 11.01 14.70 8.05
CA GLY A 73 10.30 15.59 8.98
C GLY A 73 8.81 15.79 8.64
N GLY A 74 8.15 14.77 8.08
CA GLY A 74 6.74 14.84 7.68
C GLY A 74 6.47 15.64 6.40
N ARG A 75 7.51 16.00 5.63
CA ARG A 75 7.40 16.76 4.39
C ARG A 75 8.11 16.03 3.25
N ILE A 76 7.55 16.12 2.05
CA ILE A 76 8.26 15.69 0.85
C ILE A 76 9.33 16.74 0.57
N VAL A 77 10.60 16.33 0.67
CA VAL A 77 11.76 17.22 0.51
C VAL A 77 12.42 17.09 -0.85
N ASP A 78 12.19 15.99 -1.56
CA ASP A 78 12.78 15.72 -2.88
C ASP A 78 11.95 14.69 -3.66
N ARG A 79 12.21 14.57 -4.97
CA ARG A 79 11.66 13.52 -5.85
C ARG A 79 12.77 12.94 -6.72
N TRP A 80 13.05 11.65 -6.54
CA TRP A 80 14.05 10.95 -7.34
C TRP A 80 13.42 10.25 -8.55
N PRO A 81 14.05 10.29 -9.72
CA PRO A 81 13.58 9.53 -10.87
C PRO A 81 13.65 8.03 -10.56
N VAL A 82 12.67 7.28 -11.06
CA VAL A 82 12.74 5.81 -11.07
C VAL A 82 13.70 5.35 -12.16
N LEU A 83 14.22 4.13 -12.03
CA LEU A 83 15.06 3.53 -13.06
C LEU A 83 14.28 3.47 -14.39
N PRO A 84 14.93 3.77 -15.53
CA PRO A 84 14.28 3.66 -16.83
C PRO A 84 13.79 2.23 -17.07
N ILE A 85 12.70 2.11 -17.83
CA ILE A 85 12.24 0.83 -18.36
C ILE A 85 13.29 0.39 -19.39
N GLY A 86 13.85 -0.80 -19.19
CA GLY A 86 14.79 -1.43 -20.13
C GLY A 86 14.11 -2.00 -21.36
#